data_AF-A0A4R9AFK0-F1
#
_entry.id   AF-A0A4R9AFK0-F1
#
_cell.length_a   1.000
_cell.length_b   1.000
_cell.length_c   1.000
_cell.angle_alpha   90.00
_cell.angle_beta   90.00
_cell.angle_gamma   90.00
#
_symmetry.space_group_name_H-M   'P 1'
#
loop_
_entity.id
_entity.type
_entity.pdbx_description
1 polymer ?
#
loop_
_entity_poly.entity_id
_entity_poly.type
_entity_poly.pdbx_seq_one_letter_code
_entity_poly.pdbx_strand_id
1 'polypeptide(L)'
;MTPDTAAAILNISTSSPRTEIDKAFRLRSRMSHPDRFAGAPAADIRAATAEFVRVTEARNVLHSHLLAPEPRPPQPQPMSFEDFVRVRDAQAWSVNPRTTPQARADSTPPESGISGGWVALILIIIVLIVVGVGVSQSTTTEQDNAGNATSNVDIYDSVLQEDLDEAATARLCSAENGCWSWTLTSETDCQAAEVTVEFSETLDGDPVSSHSQVVTLVADLPVEFVDPGNGESAEWAAITAIVC
;
A
#
# COMPACT_ATOMS: atom_id res chain seq x y z
N MET A 1 -1.16 -14.43 20.73
CA MET A 1 -1.10 -13.29 21.66
C MET A 1 -2.42 -12.52 21.61
N THR A 2 -2.99 -12.08 22.73
CA THR A 2 -4.25 -11.28 22.76
C THR A 2 -3.97 -9.78 22.62
N PRO A 3 -4.95 -8.93 22.22
CA PRO A 3 -4.76 -7.48 22.15
C PRO A 3 -4.30 -6.86 23.47
N ASP A 4 -4.87 -7.26 24.61
CA ASP A 4 -4.44 -6.75 25.94
C ASP A 4 -2.99 -7.11 26.24
N THR A 5 -2.58 -8.34 25.90
CA THR A 5 -1.19 -8.79 26.08
C THR A 5 -0.25 -8.00 25.18
N ALA A 6 -0.64 -7.76 23.92
CA ALA A 6 0.13 -6.98 22.96
C ALA A 6 0.27 -5.51 23.40
N ALA A 7 -0.80 -4.90 23.90
CA ALA A 7 -0.79 -3.54 24.44
C ALA A 7 0.14 -3.42 25.66
N ALA A 8 0.13 -4.41 26.56
CA ALA A 8 1.08 -4.47 27.68
C ALA A 8 2.54 -4.63 27.20
N ILE A 9 2.79 -5.41 26.13
CA ILE A 9 4.11 -5.54 25.50
C ILE A 9 4.54 -4.25 24.81
N LEU A 10 3.65 -3.36 24.37
CA LEU A 10 4.06 -2.05 23.84
C LEU A 10 3.94 -0.90 24.86
N ASN A 11 3.43 -1.19 26.06
CA ASN A 11 3.13 -0.22 27.12
C ASN A 11 2.23 0.93 26.64
N ILE A 12 1.13 0.56 25.95
CA ILE A 12 0.11 1.47 25.41
C ILE A 12 -1.30 0.93 25.67
N SER A 13 -2.34 1.66 25.27
CA SER A 13 -3.73 1.18 25.33
C SER A 13 -4.04 0.24 24.17
N THR A 14 -4.97 -0.70 24.36
CA THR A 14 -5.53 -1.52 23.25
C THR A 14 -6.29 -0.69 22.22
N SER A 15 -6.80 0.47 22.65
CA SER A 15 -7.50 1.44 21.80
C SER A 15 -6.60 2.56 21.27
N SER A 16 -5.27 2.45 21.43
CA SER A 16 -4.33 3.46 20.93
C SER A 16 -4.38 3.54 19.40
N PRO A 17 -4.29 4.74 18.81
CA PRO A 17 -4.28 4.90 17.36
C PRO A 17 -3.04 4.24 16.74
N ARG A 18 -3.13 3.88 15.45
CA ARG A 18 -2.04 3.26 14.67
C ARG A 18 -0.71 4.00 14.79
N THR A 19 -0.72 5.33 14.75
CA THR A 19 0.48 6.15 14.88
C THR A 19 1.17 6.02 16.23
N GLU A 20 0.42 5.83 17.31
CA GLU A 20 0.97 5.59 18.65
C GLU A 20 1.53 4.16 18.77
N ILE A 21 0.86 3.17 18.19
CA ILE A 21 1.35 1.78 18.10
C ILE A 21 2.70 1.75 17.37
N ASP A 22 2.80 2.39 16.19
CA ASP A 22 4.02 2.44 15.40
C ASP A 22 5.16 3.16 16.14
N LYS A 23 4.84 4.26 16.86
CA LYS A 23 5.83 4.99 17.67
C LYS A 23 6.37 4.12 18.81
N ALA A 24 5.49 3.43 19.54
CA ALA A 24 5.87 2.54 20.64
C ALA A 24 6.70 1.35 20.12
N PHE A 25 6.29 0.75 18.99
CA PHE A 25 7.02 -0.30 18.31
C PHE A 25 8.44 0.15 17.94
N ARG A 26 8.62 1.31 17.29
CA ARG A 26 9.96 1.82 16.92
C ARG A 26 10.86 2.01 18.12
N LEU A 27 10.34 2.58 19.21
CA LEU A 27 11.11 2.78 20.44
C LEU A 27 11.59 1.44 21.01
N ARG A 28 10.69 0.44 21.09
CA ARG A 28 11.00 -0.84 21.70
C ARG A 28 11.88 -1.73 20.81
N SER A 29 11.63 -1.72 19.51
CA SER A 29 12.44 -2.41 18.50
C SER A 29 13.88 -1.91 18.50
N ARG A 30 14.09 -0.60 18.64
CA ARG A 30 15.43 -0.04 18.81
C ARG A 30 16.13 -0.53 20.07
N MET A 31 15.44 -0.97 21.12
CA MET A 31 16.07 -1.49 22.33
C MET A 31 16.36 -2.99 22.24
N SER A 32 15.54 -3.74 21.51
CA SER A 32 15.67 -5.20 21.35
C SER A 32 16.35 -5.63 20.03
N HIS A 33 16.75 -4.69 19.17
CA HIS A 33 17.37 -5.02 17.88
C HIS A 33 18.62 -5.90 18.06
N PRO A 34 18.73 -7.06 17.37
CA PRO A 34 19.86 -7.98 17.50
C PRO A 34 21.23 -7.31 17.30
N ASP A 35 21.33 -6.35 16.37
CA ASP A 35 22.59 -5.67 16.06
C ASP A 35 23.17 -4.88 17.22
N ARG A 36 22.32 -4.41 18.14
CA ARG A 36 22.80 -3.75 19.37
C ARG A 36 23.54 -4.70 20.31
N PHE A 37 23.40 -5.99 20.08
CA PHE A 37 24.05 -7.07 20.81
C PHE A 37 25.18 -7.70 19.98
N ALA A 38 25.66 -7.04 18.92
CA ALA A 38 26.85 -7.47 18.19
C ALA A 38 28.05 -7.62 19.15
N GLY A 39 28.66 -8.80 19.15
CA GLY A 39 29.76 -9.15 20.06
C GLY A 39 29.35 -9.51 21.49
N ALA A 40 28.06 -9.48 21.82
CA ALA A 40 27.55 -9.96 23.10
C ALA A 40 27.58 -11.51 23.17
N PRO A 41 27.48 -12.10 24.38
CA PRO A 41 27.27 -13.53 24.54
C PRO A 41 26.08 -14.04 23.73
N ALA A 42 26.19 -15.24 23.15
CA ALA A 42 25.13 -15.84 22.34
C ALA A 42 23.77 -15.98 23.09
N ALA A 43 23.81 -16.10 24.42
CA ALA A 43 22.60 -16.09 25.23
C ALA A 43 21.84 -14.76 25.13
N ASP A 44 22.56 -13.64 25.14
CA ASP A 44 21.98 -12.29 25.09
C ASP A 44 21.44 -11.98 23.69
N ILE A 45 22.16 -12.38 22.64
CA ILE A 45 21.69 -12.25 21.24
C ILE A 45 20.37 -13.01 21.05
N ARG A 46 20.28 -14.25 21.56
CA ARG A 46 19.03 -15.04 21.50
C ARG A 46 17.90 -14.38 22.28
N ALA A 47 18.19 -13.84 23.46
CA ALA A 47 17.19 -13.15 24.28
C ALA A 47 16.68 -11.87 23.59
N ALA A 48 17.58 -11.07 23.00
CA ALA A 48 17.23 -9.88 22.24
C ALA A 48 16.37 -10.21 21.01
N THR A 49 16.77 -11.23 20.25
CA THR A 49 16.02 -11.73 19.09
C THR A 49 14.61 -12.17 19.49
N ALA A 50 14.48 -12.93 20.59
CA ALA A 50 13.18 -13.35 21.09
C ALA A 50 12.29 -12.16 21.51
N GLU A 51 12.87 -11.13 22.13
CA GLU A 51 12.13 -9.91 22.49
C GLU A 51 11.72 -9.11 21.24
N PHE A 52 12.58 -9.00 20.23
CA PHE A 52 12.26 -8.34 18.97
C PHE A 52 11.10 -9.01 18.24
N VAL A 53 11.11 -10.34 18.15
CA VAL A 53 9.98 -11.11 17.59
C VAL A 53 8.70 -10.85 18.38
N ARG A 54 8.77 -10.90 19.71
CA ARG A 54 7.61 -10.64 20.59
C ARG A 54 7.02 -9.23 20.40
N VAL A 55 7.87 -8.22 20.24
CA VAL A 55 7.47 -6.83 19.98
C VAL A 55 6.83 -6.67 18.60
N THR A 56 7.35 -7.37 17.59
CA THR A 56 6.79 -7.41 16.23
C THR A 56 5.42 -8.07 16.20
N GLU A 57 5.26 -9.22 16.86
CA GLU A 57 3.95 -9.89 16.99
C GLU A 57 2.92 -8.99 17.69
N ALA A 58 3.33 -8.27 18.74
CA ALA A 58 2.46 -7.35 19.46
C ALA A 58 1.92 -6.23 18.55
N ARG A 59 2.79 -5.62 17.72
CA ARG A 59 2.37 -4.62 16.72
C ARG A 59 1.33 -5.19 15.76
N ASN A 60 1.60 -6.37 15.21
CA ASN A 60 0.73 -7.01 14.21
C ASN A 60 -0.66 -7.35 14.79
N VAL A 61 -0.71 -7.83 16.04
CA VAL A 61 -1.99 -8.10 16.74
C VAL A 61 -2.79 -6.82 16.92
N LEU A 62 -2.17 -5.71 17.34
CA LEU A 62 -2.87 -4.45 17.55
C LEU A 62 -3.34 -3.82 16.24
N HIS A 63 -2.54 -3.89 15.17
CA HIS A 63 -3.00 -3.44 13.84
C HIS A 63 -4.20 -4.24 13.35
N SER A 64 -4.17 -5.56 13.52
CA SER A 64 -5.29 -6.43 13.17
C SER A 64 -6.53 -6.13 14.03
N HIS A 65 -6.34 -5.78 15.31
CA HIS A 65 -7.42 -5.39 16.20
C HIS A 65 -8.10 -4.08 15.80
N LEU A 66 -7.32 -3.09 15.31
CA LEU A 66 -7.88 -1.83 14.80
C LEU A 66 -8.72 -2.01 13.53
N LEU A 67 -8.38 -3.02 12.71
CA LEU A 67 -9.13 -3.36 11.49
C LEU A 67 -10.31 -4.28 11.77
N ALA A 68 -10.35 -4.92 12.94
CA ALA A 68 -11.48 -5.77 13.29
C ALA A 68 -12.73 -4.89 13.35
N PRO A 69 -13.75 -5.17 12.52
CA PRO A 69 -15.00 -4.44 12.60
C PRO A 69 -15.49 -4.58 14.05
N GLU A 70 -15.88 -3.45 14.66
CA GLU A 70 -16.49 -3.49 16.00
C GLU A 70 -17.53 -4.61 16.00
N PRO A 71 -17.64 -5.39 17.08
CA PRO A 71 -18.67 -6.40 17.20
C PRO A 71 -20.00 -5.70 16.92
N ARG A 72 -20.52 -5.93 15.70
CA ARG A 72 -21.75 -5.28 15.26
C ARG A 72 -22.76 -5.57 16.36
N PRO A 73 -23.48 -4.55 16.88
CA PRO A 73 -24.58 -4.82 17.78
C PRO A 73 -25.43 -5.90 17.11
N PRO A 74 -25.89 -6.93 17.87
CA PRO A 74 -26.55 -8.09 17.29
C PRO A 74 -27.58 -7.57 16.31
N GLN A 75 -27.35 -7.82 15.01
CA GLN A 75 -28.30 -7.36 14.01
C GLN A 75 -29.62 -8.00 14.42
N PRO A 76 -30.72 -7.21 14.51
CA PRO A 76 -32.02 -7.79 14.77
C PRO A 76 -32.17 -8.93 13.77
N GLN A 77 -32.34 -10.15 14.28
CA GLN A 77 -32.45 -11.31 13.41
C GLN A 77 -33.52 -10.99 12.38
N PRO A 78 -33.27 -11.25 11.08
CA PRO A 78 -34.28 -10.98 10.07
C PRO A 78 -35.56 -11.66 10.53
N MET A 79 -36.61 -10.87 10.73
CA MET A 79 -37.90 -11.38 11.17
C MET A 79 -38.30 -12.51 10.22
N SER A 80 -38.93 -13.57 10.73
CA SER A 80 -39.50 -14.59 9.85
C SER A 80 -40.45 -13.91 8.86
N PHE A 81 -40.62 -14.51 7.69
CA PHE A 81 -41.53 -13.94 6.70
C PHE A 81 -42.96 -13.79 7.27
N GLU A 82 -43.43 -14.73 8.11
CA GLU A 82 -44.70 -14.59 8.82
C GLU A 82 -44.72 -13.39 9.78
N ASP A 83 -43.66 -13.20 10.56
CA ASP A 83 -43.58 -12.06 11.49
C ASP A 83 -43.53 -10.73 10.73
N PHE A 84 -42.81 -10.70 9.60
CA PHE A 84 -42.76 -9.54 8.71
C PHE A 84 -44.14 -9.22 8.13
N VAL A 85 -44.86 -10.22 7.59
CA VAL A 85 -46.21 -10.03 7.04
C VAL A 85 -47.15 -9.54 8.15
N ARG A 86 -47.07 -10.12 9.35
CA ARG A 86 -47.89 -9.70 10.50
C ARG A 86 -47.63 -8.25 10.93
N VAL A 87 -46.37 -7.82 10.99
CA VAL A 87 -46.01 -6.43 11.34
C VAL A 87 -46.46 -5.46 10.25
N ARG A 88 -46.25 -5.80 8.97
CA ARG A 88 -46.68 -4.98 7.83
C ARG A 88 -48.19 -4.82 7.79
N ASP A 89 -48.92 -5.91 7.98
CA ASP A 89 -50.38 -5.89 7.96
C ASP A 89 -50.90 -5.07 9.16
N ALA A 90 -50.32 -5.21 10.35
CA ALA A 90 -50.65 -4.37 11.51
C ALA A 90 -50.38 -2.87 11.27
N GLN A 91 -49.29 -2.52 10.57
CA GLN A 91 -49.00 -1.14 10.18
C GLN A 91 -49.99 -0.59 9.15
N ALA A 92 -50.47 -1.42 8.21
CA ALA A 92 -51.46 -1.02 7.21
C ALA A 92 -52.78 -0.54 7.83
N TRP A 93 -53.17 -1.07 9.00
CA TRP A 93 -54.35 -0.61 9.75
C TRP A 93 -54.11 0.65 10.60
N SER A 94 -52.84 1.01 10.86
CA SER A 94 -52.47 2.19 11.66
C SER A 94 -52.34 3.48 10.85
N VAL A 95 -52.43 3.39 9.52
CA VAL A 95 -52.47 4.57 8.64
C VAL A 95 -53.86 5.20 8.75
N ASN A 96 -53.98 6.21 9.59
CA ASN A 96 -55.17 7.05 9.67
C ASN A 96 -55.43 7.69 8.29
N PRO A 97 -56.58 7.44 7.63
CA PRO A 97 -56.96 8.12 6.40
C PRO A 97 -57.46 9.54 6.73
N ARG A 98 -56.57 10.40 7.20
CA ARG A 98 -56.78 11.86 7.31
C ARG A 98 -55.49 12.60 7.00
N THR A 99 -55.00 12.42 5.79
CA THR A 99 -54.15 13.41 5.14
C THR A 99 -54.75 13.66 3.78
N THR A 100 -55.60 14.69 3.75
CA THR A 100 -56.08 15.35 2.54
C THR A 100 -54.91 15.59 1.59
N PRO A 101 -55.07 15.33 0.27
CA PRO A 101 -54.09 15.76 -0.72
C PRO A 101 -54.15 17.30 -0.76
N GLN A 102 -53.23 17.95 -0.06
CA GLN A 102 -53.03 19.38 -0.21
C GLN A 102 -52.33 19.55 -1.56
N ALA A 103 -53.13 19.93 -2.55
CA ALA A 103 -52.69 20.36 -3.88
C ALA A 103 -51.54 21.35 -3.70
N ARG A 104 -50.31 20.88 -3.94
CA ARG A 104 -49.14 21.74 -3.97
C ARG A 104 -49.20 22.45 -5.31
N ALA A 105 -49.53 23.74 -5.21
CA ALA A 105 -49.55 24.68 -6.30
C ALA A 105 -48.26 24.58 -7.12
N ASP A 106 -48.47 24.65 -8.44
CA ASP A 106 -47.48 24.98 -9.45
C ASP A 106 -46.49 26.02 -8.93
N SER A 107 -45.25 25.60 -8.75
CA SER A 107 -44.12 26.50 -8.74
C SER A 107 -43.28 26.16 -9.96
N THR A 108 -43.58 26.87 -11.04
CA THR A 108 -42.75 27.06 -12.22
C THR A 108 -41.27 27.21 -11.84
N PRO A 109 -40.35 26.45 -12.46
CA PRO A 109 -38.93 26.70 -12.33
C PRO A 109 -38.55 28.00 -13.08
N PRO A 110 -37.76 28.91 -12.49
CA PRO A 110 -37.12 29.96 -13.26
C PRO A 110 -36.04 29.36 -14.16
N GLU A 111 -36.15 29.63 -15.47
CA GLU A 111 -35.07 29.49 -16.45
C GLU A 111 -33.83 30.24 -15.95
N SER A 112 -32.80 29.50 -15.52
CA SER A 112 -31.44 30.02 -15.42
C SER A 112 -30.71 29.72 -16.72
N GLY A 113 -30.55 30.77 -17.52
CA GLY A 113 -29.81 30.74 -18.77
C GLY A 113 -28.37 30.27 -18.56
N ILE A 114 -28.01 29.20 -19.27
CA ILE A 114 -26.65 28.73 -19.42
C ILE A 114 -25.98 29.66 -20.44
N SER A 115 -25.22 30.62 -19.94
CA SER A 115 -24.36 31.47 -20.75
C SER A 115 -23.23 30.63 -21.34
N GLY A 116 -23.27 30.44 -22.65
CA GLY A 116 -22.19 29.86 -23.43
C GLY A 116 -20.93 30.71 -23.29
N GLY A 117 -19.84 30.10 -22.80
CA GLY A 117 -18.60 30.85 -22.61
C GLY A 117 -17.41 30.08 -22.06
N TRP A 118 -17.29 28.76 -22.25
CA TRP A 118 -16.07 28.01 -21.83
C TRP A 118 -15.58 26.92 -22.79
N VAL A 119 -16.20 26.75 -23.96
CA VAL A 119 -15.81 25.68 -24.92
C VAL A 119 -14.56 26.04 -25.74
N ALA A 120 -14.13 27.31 -25.76
CA ALA A 120 -12.97 27.72 -26.56
C ALA A 120 -11.60 27.50 -25.89
N LEU A 121 -11.54 27.25 -24.57
CA LEU A 121 -10.25 27.14 -23.85
C LEU A 121 -9.75 25.69 -23.73
N ILE A 122 -10.65 24.69 -23.82
CA ILE A 122 -10.28 23.26 -23.75
C ILE A 122 -9.69 22.76 -25.09
N LEU A 123 -10.12 23.30 -26.23
CA LEU A 123 -9.58 22.88 -27.55
C LEU A 123 -8.16 23.40 -27.83
N ILE A 124 -7.70 24.47 -27.17
CA ILE A 124 -6.33 24.98 -27.36
C ILE A 124 -5.31 24.16 -26.53
N ILE A 125 -5.72 23.59 -25.39
CA ILE A 125 -4.84 22.73 -24.58
C ILE A 125 -4.65 21.35 -25.23
N ILE A 126 -5.68 20.82 -25.91
CA ILE A 126 -5.57 19.53 -26.62
C ILE A 126 -4.62 19.62 -27.83
N VAL A 127 -4.55 20.77 -28.52
CA VAL A 127 -3.65 20.93 -29.67
C VAL A 127 -2.18 21.09 -29.26
N LEU A 128 -1.88 21.61 -28.06
CA LEU A 128 -0.49 21.73 -27.59
C LEU A 128 0.11 20.42 -27.05
N ILE A 129 -0.71 19.43 -26.68
CA ILE A 129 -0.23 18.11 -26.26
C ILE A 129 0.13 17.22 -27.49
N VAL A 130 -0.42 17.50 -28.67
CA VAL A 130 -0.22 16.66 -29.87
C VAL A 130 1.09 16.97 -30.63
N VAL A 131 1.82 18.04 -30.31
CA VAL A 131 3.08 18.39 -31.01
C VAL A 131 4.34 17.93 -30.25
N GLY A 132 4.19 17.38 -29.04
CA GLY A 132 5.32 17.01 -28.16
C GLY A 132 5.57 15.51 -27.96
N VAL A 133 4.87 14.60 -28.65
CA VAL A 133 5.15 13.16 -28.57
C VAL A 133 5.88 12.73 -29.83
N GLY A 134 7.20 12.74 -29.72
CA GLY A 134 8.09 12.05 -30.65
C GLY A 134 7.67 10.59 -30.74
N VAL A 135 7.20 10.24 -31.93
CA VAL A 135 6.84 8.90 -32.39
C VAL A 135 7.97 7.91 -32.09
N SER A 136 7.79 7.06 -31.07
CA SER A 136 8.45 5.75 -30.98
C SER A 136 7.36 4.70 -31.22
N GLN A 137 7.22 4.31 -32.49
CA GLN A 137 6.33 3.20 -32.87
C GLN A 137 7.01 1.89 -32.46
N SER A 138 6.57 1.31 -31.35
CA SER A 138 6.82 -0.09 -31.05
C SER A 138 5.96 -0.93 -32.00
N THR A 139 6.63 -1.65 -32.90
CA THR A 139 5.99 -2.66 -33.74
C THR A 139 5.74 -3.89 -32.88
N THR A 140 4.51 -4.06 -32.41
CA THR A 140 4.08 -5.30 -31.78
C THR A 140 3.85 -6.33 -32.89
N THR A 141 4.87 -7.12 -33.19
CA THR A 141 4.71 -8.36 -33.95
C THR A 141 4.05 -9.37 -33.03
N GLU A 142 2.76 -9.57 -33.23
CA GLU A 142 2.00 -10.72 -32.77
C GLU A 142 2.56 -11.95 -33.49
N GLN A 143 3.46 -12.67 -32.82
CA GLN A 143 3.96 -13.96 -33.27
C GLN A 143 3.64 -14.99 -32.20
N ASP A 144 2.53 -15.67 -32.41
CA ASP A 144 2.20 -16.95 -31.80
C ASP A 144 3.39 -17.89 -31.91
N ASN A 145 4.09 -18.10 -30.79
CA ASN A 145 4.95 -19.25 -30.61
C ASN A 145 4.75 -19.79 -29.20
N ALA A 146 4.08 -20.94 -29.17
CA ALA A 146 3.92 -21.78 -28.02
C ALA A 146 5.27 -22.14 -27.40
N GLY A 147 5.36 -22.01 -26.07
CA GLY A 147 6.41 -22.60 -25.25
C GLY A 147 7.68 -21.77 -25.14
N ASN A 148 7.66 -20.71 -24.32
CA ASN A 148 8.86 -20.33 -23.59
C ASN A 148 8.49 -20.13 -22.13
N ALA A 149 9.12 -20.92 -21.27
CA ALA A 149 8.85 -20.98 -19.85
C ALA A 149 9.15 -19.62 -19.22
N THR A 150 8.15 -18.98 -18.62
CA THR A 150 8.35 -18.02 -17.54
C THR A 150 9.01 -18.81 -16.41
N SER A 151 10.34 -18.85 -16.39
CA SER A 151 11.07 -19.39 -15.26
C SER A 151 10.94 -18.35 -14.15
N ASN A 152 9.89 -18.47 -13.35
CA ASN A 152 9.84 -17.88 -12.03
C ASN A 152 11.00 -18.49 -11.24
N VAL A 153 12.19 -17.90 -11.35
CA VAL A 153 13.26 -18.09 -10.38
C VAL A 153 12.73 -17.41 -9.12
N ASP A 154 12.67 -18.16 -8.02
CA ASP A 154 12.22 -17.65 -6.72
C ASP A 154 13.27 -16.64 -6.20
N ILE A 155 13.18 -15.40 -6.68
CA ILE A 155 14.01 -14.29 -6.22
C ILE A 155 13.29 -13.67 -5.04
N TYR A 156 13.87 -13.83 -3.85
CA TYR A 156 13.34 -13.26 -2.63
C TYR A 156 13.76 -11.79 -2.54
N ASP A 157 12.78 -10.88 -2.56
CA ASP A 157 12.99 -9.48 -2.20
C ASP A 157 12.78 -9.29 -0.68
N SER A 158 13.77 -8.68 -0.02
CA SER A 158 13.59 -8.19 1.34
C SER A 158 14.03 -6.73 1.40
N VAL A 159 13.09 -5.84 1.72
CA VAL A 159 13.37 -4.44 2.04
C VAL A 159 14.07 -4.39 3.40
N LEU A 160 15.39 -4.47 3.39
CA LEU A 160 16.22 -4.14 4.54
C LEU A 160 16.65 -2.69 4.42
N GLN A 161 16.06 -1.83 5.24
CA GLN A 161 16.62 -0.52 5.55
C GLN A 161 17.79 -0.74 6.53
N GLU A 162 18.86 -1.38 6.07
CA GLU A 162 20.12 -1.47 6.80
C GLU A 162 20.88 -0.14 6.60
N ASP A 163 21.51 0.37 7.66
CA ASP A 163 22.35 1.58 7.61
C ASP A 163 23.46 1.38 6.57
N LEU A 164 23.20 1.84 5.35
CA LEU A 164 24.19 1.87 4.28
C LEU A 164 25.43 2.64 4.73
N ASP A 165 26.62 2.20 4.27
CA ASP A 165 27.85 2.98 4.42
C ASP A 165 27.60 4.37 3.83
N GLU A 166 27.64 5.39 4.70
CA GLU A 166 27.31 6.78 4.41
C GLU A 166 28.06 7.30 3.17
N ALA A 167 29.25 6.73 2.89
CA ALA A 167 30.07 7.06 1.73
C ALA A 167 29.59 6.47 0.38
N ALA A 168 28.92 5.31 0.37
CA ALA A 168 28.38 4.69 -0.84
C ALA A 168 27.04 5.34 -1.22
N THR A 169 26.17 5.54 -0.23
CA THR A 169 24.90 6.26 -0.39
C THR A 169 25.12 7.69 -0.88
N ALA A 170 26.10 8.41 -0.33
CA ALA A 170 26.38 9.79 -0.75
C ALA A 170 26.90 9.92 -2.20
N ARG A 171 27.39 8.83 -2.82
CA ARG A 171 27.84 8.85 -4.23
C ARG A 171 26.72 8.57 -5.22
N LEU A 172 25.75 7.76 -4.84
CA LEU A 172 24.65 7.34 -5.70
C LEU A 172 23.37 8.16 -5.47
N CYS A 173 23.25 8.78 -4.30
CA CYS A 173 22.06 9.50 -3.86
C CYS A 173 22.38 10.98 -3.64
N SER A 174 21.94 11.83 -4.57
CA SER A 174 21.95 13.27 -4.33
C SER A 174 20.95 13.58 -3.21
N ALA A 175 21.46 14.13 -2.11
CA ALA A 175 20.80 14.25 -0.81
C ALA A 175 19.47 15.05 -0.76
N GLU A 176 18.94 15.55 -1.88
CA GLU A 176 17.69 16.31 -1.87
C GLU A 176 16.45 15.41 -1.76
N ASN A 177 16.47 14.20 -2.31
CA ASN A 177 15.24 13.43 -2.53
C ASN A 177 15.24 11.98 -1.97
N GLY A 178 16.32 11.57 -1.33
CA GLY A 178 16.46 10.19 -0.81
C GLY A 178 16.64 9.13 -1.91
N CYS A 179 17.03 7.93 -1.50
CA CYS A 179 17.13 6.77 -2.38
C CYS A 179 16.37 5.60 -1.77
N TRP A 180 16.00 4.68 -2.64
CA TRP A 180 15.54 3.36 -2.24
C TRP A 180 16.67 2.35 -2.40
N SER A 181 16.84 1.51 -1.40
CA SER A 181 17.81 0.42 -1.40
C SER A 181 17.13 -0.89 -1.08
N TRP A 182 17.45 -1.92 -1.84
CA TRP A 182 17.00 -3.30 -1.66
C TRP A 182 18.19 -4.24 -1.65
N THR A 183 18.02 -5.39 -1.01
CA THR A 183 18.99 -6.49 -1.05
C THR A 183 18.38 -7.63 -1.87
N LEU A 184 18.97 -7.89 -3.04
CA LEU A 184 18.52 -8.93 -3.95
C LEU A 184 19.35 -10.20 -3.75
N THR A 185 18.70 -11.36 -3.62
CA THR A 185 19.37 -12.66 -3.60
C THR A 185 18.71 -13.59 -4.60
N SER A 186 19.52 -14.25 -5.44
CA SER A 186 19.06 -15.21 -6.44
C SER A 186 19.60 -16.59 -6.15
N GLU A 187 18.83 -17.65 -6.40
CA GLU A 187 19.31 -19.04 -6.31
C GLU A 187 20.16 -19.46 -7.52
N THR A 188 20.15 -18.66 -8.60
CA THR A 188 20.86 -18.94 -9.84
C THR A 188 21.70 -17.76 -10.31
N ASP A 189 22.81 -18.03 -10.98
CA ASP A 189 23.64 -17.00 -11.62
C ASP A 189 22.90 -16.34 -12.78
N CYS A 190 22.88 -15.01 -12.78
CA CYS A 190 22.22 -14.20 -13.79
C CYS A 190 23.07 -12.97 -14.11
N GLN A 191 23.77 -13.01 -15.25
CA GLN A 191 24.74 -11.97 -15.61
C GLN A 191 24.09 -10.61 -15.91
N ALA A 192 22.85 -10.63 -16.37
CA ALA A 192 22.08 -9.46 -16.75
C ALA A 192 20.62 -9.63 -16.31
N ALA A 193 20.37 -9.49 -15.01
CA ALA A 193 19.02 -9.43 -14.46
C ALA A 193 18.46 -8.02 -14.68
N GLU A 194 17.37 -7.90 -15.42
CA GLU A 194 16.60 -6.66 -15.51
C GLU A 194 15.66 -6.56 -14.32
N VAL A 195 15.90 -5.59 -13.44
CA VAL A 195 15.09 -5.31 -12.24
C VAL A 195 14.21 -4.11 -12.54
N THR A 196 12.90 -4.29 -12.44
CA THR A 196 11.91 -3.23 -12.63
C THR A 196 11.36 -2.78 -11.28
N VAL A 197 11.46 -1.47 -11.03
CA VAL A 197 10.90 -0.79 -9.87
C VAL A 197 9.76 0.09 -10.34
N GLU A 198 8.64 0.04 -9.63
CA GLU A 198 7.53 0.95 -9.84
C GLU A 198 7.34 1.86 -8.63
N PHE A 199 6.95 3.11 -8.90
CA PHE A 199 6.73 4.15 -7.91
C PHE A 199 5.29 4.61 -7.94
N SER A 200 4.69 4.81 -6.77
CA SER A 200 3.31 5.31 -6.61
C SER A 200 3.22 6.40 -5.54
N GLU A 201 2.19 7.25 -5.64
CA GLU A 201 1.93 8.30 -4.64
C GLU A 201 1.35 7.74 -3.32
N THR A 202 0.80 6.52 -3.36
CA THR A 202 0.20 5.87 -2.20
C THR A 202 0.53 4.38 -2.19
N LEU A 203 0.61 3.78 -1.00
CA LEU A 203 1.00 2.37 -0.82
C LEU A 203 0.25 1.38 -1.73
N ASP A 204 -1.04 1.63 -1.99
CA ASP A 204 -1.91 0.76 -2.80
C ASP A 204 -2.34 1.43 -4.13
N GLY A 205 -1.69 2.52 -4.53
CA GLY A 205 -2.04 3.29 -5.73
C GLY A 205 -1.43 2.71 -7.00
N ASP A 206 -2.01 3.09 -8.15
CA ASP A 206 -1.43 2.78 -9.46
C ASP A 206 -0.02 3.40 -9.58
N PRO A 207 0.92 2.73 -10.26
CA PRO A 207 2.26 3.25 -10.46
C PRO A 207 2.22 4.50 -11.35
N VAL A 208 2.86 5.57 -10.90
CA VAL A 208 3.01 6.83 -11.64
C VAL A 208 4.30 6.86 -12.44
N SER A 209 5.30 6.07 -12.05
CA SER A 209 6.55 5.91 -12.81
C SER A 209 7.14 4.52 -12.63
N SER A 210 8.01 4.12 -13.56
CA SER A 210 8.70 2.84 -13.56
C SER A 210 10.13 3.01 -14.05
N HIS A 211 11.09 2.43 -13.33
CA HIS A 211 12.51 2.39 -13.68
C HIS A 211 12.93 0.94 -13.88
N SER A 212 13.85 0.70 -14.81
CA SER A 212 14.45 -0.62 -14.99
C SER A 212 15.96 -0.49 -15.08
N GLN A 213 16.66 -1.37 -14.37
CA GLN A 213 18.11 -1.40 -14.30
C GLN A 213 18.62 -2.83 -14.45
N VAL A 214 19.78 -2.98 -15.11
CA VAL A 214 20.41 -4.28 -15.27
C VAL A 214 21.46 -4.48 -14.18
N VAL A 215 21.34 -5.56 -13.43
CA VAL A 215 22.29 -5.97 -12.38
C VAL A 215 22.81 -7.38 -12.63
N THR A 216 24.01 -7.66 -12.13
CA THR A 216 24.55 -9.01 -12.14
C THR A 216 24.23 -9.67 -10.80
N LEU A 217 23.47 -10.77 -10.83
CA LEU A 217 23.17 -11.60 -9.66
C LEU A 217 24.02 -12.87 -9.70
N VAL A 218 24.62 -13.21 -8.57
CA VAL A 218 25.36 -14.46 -8.37
C VAL A 218 24.57 -15.31 -7.40
N ALA A 219 24.52 -16.62 -7.66
CA ALA A 219 23.78 -17.56 -6.81
C ALA A 219 24.18 -17.42 -5.33
N ASP A 220 23.18 -17.32 -4.45
CA ASP A 220 23.29 -17.20 -3.00
C ASP A 220 24.11 -16.01 -2.49
N LEU A 221 24.40 -15.03 -3.34
CA LEU A 221 25.14 -13.82 -2.97
C LEU A 221 24.19 -12.61 -2.93
N PRO A 222 24.04 -11.92 -1.78
CA PRO A 222 23.25 -10.71 -1.72
C PRO A 222 23.92 -9.59 -2.53
N VAL A 223 23.13 -8.97 -3.40
CA VAL A 223 23.51 -7.80 -4.21
C VAL A 223 22.68 -6.61 -3.76
N GLU A 224 23.35 -5.52 -3.43
CA GLU A 224 22.70 -4.27 -3.10
C GLU A 224 22.23 -3.58 -4.39
N PHE A 225 20.95 -3.24 -4.44
CA PHE A 225 20.32 -2.54 -5.55
C PHE A 225 19.79 -1.19 -5.05
N VAL A 226 20.23 -0.10 -5.69
CA VAL A 226 19.88 1.26 -5.31
C VAL A 226 19.22 1.95 -6.49
N ASP A 227 18.01 2.48 -6.27
CA ASP A 227 17.31 3.29 -7.26
C ASP A 227 17.20 4.75 -6.78
N PRO A 228 17.69 5.72 -7.57
CA PRO A 228 17.47 7.12 -7.28
C PRO A 228 16.00 7.44 -7.58
N GLY A 229 15.18 7.54 -6.54
CA GLY A 229 13.78 7.94 -6.67
C GLY A 229 13.65 9.25 -7.46
N ASN A 230 12.49 9.49 -8.08
CA ASN A 230 12.32 10.64 -8.97
C ASN A 230 12.25 11.99 -8.20
N GLY A 231 12.00 11.93 -6.90
CA GLY A 231 12.27 13.01 -5.96
C GLY A 231 11.31 14.19 -5.96
N GLU A 232 10.15 14.07 -6.60
CA GLU A 232 9.16 15.15 -6.55
C GLU A 232 8.20 15.03 -5.36
N SER A 233 8.09 13.85 -4.73
CA SER A 233 7.22 13.64 -3.56
C SER A 233 7.64 12.46 -2.66
N ALA A 234 6.93 12.25 -1.54
CA ALA A 234 7.08 11.04 -0.73
C ALA A 234 6.43 9.87 -1.47
N GLU A 235 7.22 9.16 -2.25
CA GLU A 235 6.75 8.04 -3.07
C GLU A 235 6.81 6.73 -2.30
N TRP A 236 6.08 5.73 -2.79
CA TRP A 236 6.24 4.35 -2.41
C TRP A 236 6.89 3.63 -3.59
N ALA A 237 7.95 2.87 -3.33
CA ALA A 237 8.64 2.10 -4.35
C ALA A 237 8.52 0.60 -4.07
N ALA A 238 8.29 -0.19 -5.11
CA ALA A 238 8.26 -1.65 -5.03
C ALA A 238 8.96 -2.26 -6.26
N ILE A 239 9.68 -3.37 -6.05
CA ILE A 239 10.18 -4.19 -7.14
C ILE A 239 9.03 -5.02 -7.68
N THR A 240 8.68 -4.85 -8.96
CA THR A 240 7.54 -5.52 -9.58
C THR A 240 7.95 -6.66 -10.51
N ALA A 241 9.17 -6.62 -11.04
CA ALA A 241 9.71 -7.70 -11.86
C ALA A 241 11.23 -7.81 -11.70
N ILE A 242 11.74 -9.04 -11.78
CA ILE A 242 13.16 -9.34 -11.95
C ILE A 242 13.24 -10.42 -13.03
N VAL A 243 13.88 -10.10 -14.15
CA VAL A 243 13.95 -10.98 -15.32
C VAL A 243 15.40 -11.30 -15.66
N CYS A 244 15.67 -12.60 -15.70
CA CYS A 244 16.83 -13.21 -16.33
C CYS A 244 16.39 -13.81 -17.69
#